data_AF-A0A8T9Q5I1-F1
#
_entry.id   AF-A0A8T9Q5I1-F1
#
_cell.length_a   1.000
_cell.length_b   1.000
_cell.length_c   1.000
_cell.angle_alpha   90.00
_cell.angle_beta   90.00
_cell.angle_gamma   90.00
#
_symmetry.space_group_name_H-M   'P 1'
#
loop_
_entity.id
_entity.type
_entity.pdbx_description
1 polymer ?
#
loop_
_entity_poly.entity_id
_entity_poly.type
_entity_poly.pdbx_seq_one_letter_code
_entity_poly.pdbx_strand_id
1 'polypeptide(L)'
;MVKYRVAKKPEVGLDNRMEGFKIYRTTPRTIAVKALPPHPLRDQVPVGDYRLRESIDRTTFQTGKAFTYSFTVEGEGNLAALTAPVLPPLPAGVEVYGPDTELGVTRQGGRVGGSKRFTYRLIGRRPGELALDSLFSLVVFNPETARYDTLRPR
;
A
#
# COMPACT_ATOMS: atom_id res chain seq x y z
N MET A 1 20.73 5.81 -21.13
CA MET A 1 22.08 5.24 -20.96
C MET A 1 23.05 6.09 -21.80
N VAL A 2 24.00 6.77 -21.16
CA VAL A 2 24.98 7.61 -21.85
C VAL A 2 25.98 6.69 -22.55
N LYS A 3 26.19 6.87 -23.86
CA LYS A 3 27.28 6.23 -24.60
C LYS A 3 28.07 7.30 -25.33
N TYR A 4 29.39 7.24 -25.22
CA TYR A 4 30.30 8.17 -25.87
C TYR A 4 30.58 7.71 -27.31
N ARG A 5 30.56 8.63 -28.27
CA ARG A 5 31.11 8.41 -29.62
C ARG A 5 32.39 9.24 -29.76
N VAL A 6 33.40 8.66 -30.40
CA VAL A 6 34.67 9.36 -30.69
C VAL A 6 34.44 10.36 -31.82
N ALA A 7 34.93 11.59 -31.66
CA ALA A 7 34.83 12.64 -32.67
C ALA A 7 35.48 12.24 -34.01
N LYS A 8 34.86 12.60 -35.14
CA LYS A 8 35.35 12.26 -36.49
C LYS A 8 36.67 12.94 -36.87
N LYS A 9 37.08 14.00 -36.16
CA LYS A 9 38.39 14.64 -36.27
C LYS A 9 38.89 14.96 -34.84
N PRO A 10 39.69 14.08 -34.23
CA PRO A 10 40.21 14.32 -32.89
C PRO A 10 41.32 15.38 -32.92
N GLU A 11 41.26 16.34 -32.01
CA GLU A 11 42.36 17.29 -31.78
C GLU A 11 43.32 16.73 -30.73
N VAL A 12 44.62 16.85 -30.99
CA VAL A 12 45.67 16.29 -30.12
C VAL A 12 45.73 17.10 -28.83
N GLY A 13 45.40 16.47 -27.70
CA GLY A 13 45.47 17.08 -26.37
C GLY A 13 44.12 17.33 -25.67
N LEU A 14 42.98 17.04 -26.32
CA LEU A 14 41.64 17.23 -25.76
C LEU A 14 40.88 15.90 -25.59
N ASP A 15 39.97 15.82 -24.59
CA ASP A 15 39.07 14.66 -24.40
C ASP A 15 37.99 14.64 -25.48
N ASN A 16 38.28 13.98 -26.60
CA ASN A 16 37.50 13.92 -27.86
C ASN A 16 36.20 13.08 -27.77
N ARG A 17 35.56 13.00 -26.60
CA ARG A 17 34.31 12.25 -26.36
C ARG A 17 33.10 13.14 -26.62
N MET A 18 32.29 12.80 -27.62
CA MET A 18 30.97 13.42 -27.80
C MET A 18 29.93 12.64 -26.99
N GLU A 19 29.22 13.32 -26.09
CA GLU A 19 28.06 12.77 -25.39
C GLU A 19 26.95 12.48 -26.40
N GLY A 20 26.65 11.19 -26.61
CA GLY A 20 25.56 10.76 -27.48
C GLY A 20 24.32 10.42 -26.66
N PHE A 21 23.23 11.16 -26.86
CA PHE A 21 21.92 10.79 -26.30
C PHE A 21 21.27 9.70 -27.15
N LYS A 22 20.92 8.57 -26.54
CA LYS A 22 20.05 7.57 -27.17
C LYS A 22 18.59 7.94 -26.89
N ILE A 23 17.94 8.51 -27.89
CA ILE A 23 16.52 8.88 -27.82
C ILE A 23 15.69 7.65 -28.16
N TYR A 24 14.76 7.28 -27.28
CA TYR A 24 13.76 6.26 -27.51
C TYR A 24 12.45 6.95 -27.88
N ARG A 25 11.85 6.55 -29.01
CA ARG A 25 10.55 7.06 -29.47
C ARG A 25 9.58 5.90 -29.53
N THR A 26 8.35 6.16 -29.12
CA THR A 26 7.20 5.24 -29.29
C THR A 26 6.07 6.04 -29.90
N THR A 27 5.18 5.35 -30.61
CA THR A 27 3.90 5.95 -31.01
C THR A 27 3.01 6.11 -29.77
N PRO A 28 2.21 7.19 -29.68
CA PRO A 28 1.24 7.34 -28.60
C PRO A 28 0.14 6.28 -28.73
N ARG A 29 -0.37 5.81 -27.59
CA ARG A 29 -1.55 4.92 -27.53
C ARG A 29 -2.63 5.59 -26.70
N THR A 30 -3.85 5.63 -27.24
CA THR A 30 -5.03 6.08 -26.51
C THR A 30 -5.64 4.89 -25.76
N ILE A 31 -5.87 5.06 -24.46
CA ILE A 31 -6.46 4.04 -23.60
C ILE A 31 -7.80 4.58 -23.09
N ALA A 32 -8.88 3.83 -23.33
CA ALA A 32 -10.18 4.15 -22.75
C ALA A 32 -10.18 3.74 -21.27
N VAL A 33 -10.30 4.72 -20.36
CA VAL A 33 -10.35 4.47 -18.92
C VAL A 33 -11.77 4.13 -18.51
N LYS A 34 -11.96 2.95 -17.92
CA LYS A 34 -13.25 2.56 -17.33
C LYS A 34 -13.41 3.27 -15.98
N ALA A 35 -14.50 4.02 -15.83
CA ALA A 35 -14.82 4.66 -14.56
C ALA A 35 -15.17 3.60 -13.49
N LEU A 36 -14.79 3.89 -12.25
CA LEU A 36 -15.22 3.08 -11.11
C LEU A 36 -16.72 3.30 -10.83
N PRO A 37 -17.43 2.29 -10.29
CA PRO A 37 -18.81 2.46 -9.84
C PRO A 37 -18.92 3.60 -8.81
N PRO A 38 -20.08 4.26 -8.69
CA PRO A 38 -20.25 5.33 -7.71
C PRO A 38 -20.09 4.79 -6.29
N HIS A 39 -19.16 5.38 -5.52
CA HIS A 39 -18.94 5.09 -4.12
C HIS A 39 -18.35 6.33 -3.45
N PRO A 40 -18.72 6.67 -2.19
CA PRO A 40 -18.20 7.86 -1.50
C PRO A 40 -16.67 7.90 -1.42
N LEU A 41 -16.05 6.73 -1.28
CA LEU A 41 -14.59 6.58 -1.17
C LEU A 41 -13.89 6.24 -2.50
N ARG A 42 -14.57 6.32 -3.65
CA ARG A 42 -14.03 5.83 -4.94
C ARG A 42 -12.66 6.42 -5.31
N ASP A 43 -12.37 7.65 -4.86
CA ASP A 43 -11.14 8.38 -5.19
C ASP A 43 -10.00 8.12 -4.18
N GLN A 44 -10.28 7.39 -3.09
CA GLN A 44 -9.33 7.08 -2.01
C GLN A 44 -9.08 5.58 -1.84
N VAL A 45 -9.88 4.74 -2.49
CA VAL A 45 -9.86 3.29 -2.31
C VAL A 45 -8.71 2.65 -3.12
N PRO A 46 -7.87 1.82 -2.47
CA PRO A 46 -6.85 1.04 -3.17
C PRO A 46 -7.48 -0.01 -4.10
N VAL A 47 -6.84 -0.23 -5.24
CA VAL A 47 -7.30 -1.17 -6.27
C VAL A 47 -6.43 -2.42 -6.27
N GLY A 48 -7.05 -3.59 -6.23
CA GLY A 48 -6.39 -4.90 -6.28
C GLY A 48 -7.26 -6.03 -5.73
N ASP A 49 -6.77 -7.26 -5.88
CA ASP A 49 -7.32 -8.41 -5.17
C ASP A 49 -6.50 -8.64 -3.90
N TYR A 50 -7.14 -8.43 -2.75
CA TYR A 50 -6.47 -8.42 -1.46
C TYR A 50 -7.17 -9.33 -0.46
N ARG A 51 -6.38 -9.85 0.48
CA ARG A 51 -6.83 -10.58 1.66
C ARG A 51 -6.21 -9.94 2.89
N LEU A 52 -6.94 -9.96 4.00
CA LEU A 52 -6.48 -9.42 5.27
C LEU A 52 -6.25 -10.55 6.26
N ARG A 53 -5.13 -10.48 6.97
CA ARG A 53 -4.77 -11.38 8.06
C ARG A 53 -4.50 -10.55 9.31
N GLU A 54 -5.11 -10.92 10.42
CA GLU A 54 -4.89 -10.28 11.71
C GLU A 54 -3.90 -11.08 12.56
N SER A 55 -3.20 -10.37 13.44
CA SER A 55 -2.30 -10.97 14.42
C SER A 55 -2.34 -10.17 15.71
N ILE A 56 -2.75 -10.85 16.78
CA ILE A 56 -2.79 -10.37 18.15
C ILE A 56 -2.30 -11.49 19.08
N ASP A 57 -1.57 -11.14 20.13
CA ASP A 57 -0.92 -12.11 21.02
C ASP A 57 -1.91 -12.81 21.97
N ARG A 58 -2.97 -12.11 22.37
CA ARG A 58 -4.01 -12.60 23.27
C ARG A 58 -5.31 -11.82 23.05
N THR A 59 -6.41 -12.28 23.62
CA THR A 59 -7.72 -11.59 23.55
C THR A 59 -8.11 -10.93 24.88
N THR A 60 -7.39 -11.21 25.96
CA THR A 60 -7.64 -10.64 27.29
C THR A 60 -6.44 -9.81 27.74
N PHE A 61 -6.68 -8.54 28.03
CA PHE A 61 -5.64 -7.58 28.41
C PHE A 61 -5.92 -6.92 29.75
N GLN A 62 -4.86 -6.55 30.45
CA GLN A 62 -4.98 -5.77 31.70
C GLN A 62 -5.09 -4.28 31.36
N THR A 63 -6.02 -3.60 32.02
CA THR A 63 -6.18 -2.16 31.86
C THR A 63 -4.90 -1.40 32.19
N GLY A 64 -4.62 -0.34 31.44
CA GLY A 64 -3.42 0.48 31.59
C GLY A 64 -2.15 -0.14 30.99
N LYS A 65 -2.18 -1.41 30.55
CA LYS A 65 -1.06 -2.01 29.81
C LYS A 65 -1.28 -1.83 28.31
N ALA A 66 -0.18 -1.55 27.62
CA ALA A 66 -0.16 -1.50 26.17
C ALA A 66 -0.14 -2.91 25.58
N PHE A 67 -0.87 -3.10 24.49
CA PHE A 67 -0.79 -4.30 23.67
C PHE A 67 -0.61 -3.94 22.20
N THR A 68 -0.14 -4.90 21.41
CA THR A 68 0.14 -4.72 19.99
C THR A 68 -0.92 -5.44 19.19
N TYR A 69 -1.52 -4.71 18.25
CA TYR A 69 -2.41 -5.26 17.24
C TYR A 69 -1.80 -5.02 15.87
N SER A 70 -1.75 -6.05 15.03
CA SER A 70 -1.27 -5.89 13.67
C SER A 70 -2.18 -6.59 12.69
N PHE A 71 -2.28 -6.02 11.48
CA PHE A 71 -2.92 -6.68 10.36
C PHE A 71 -2.05 -6.54 9.11
N THR A 72 -2.05 -7.59 8.30
CA THR A 72 -1.33 -7.65 7.03
C THR A 72 -2.34 -7.76 5.91
N VAL A 73 -2.23 -6.87 4.93
CA VAL A 73 -2.95 -6.93 3.66
C VAL A 73 -2.03 -7.56 2.63
N GLU A 74 -2.44 -8.68 2.05
CA GLU A 74 -1.66 -9.47 1.09
C GLU A 74 -2.44 -9.62 -0.22
N GLY A 75 -1.77 -9.55 -1.37
CA GLY A 75 -2.44 -9.76 -2.64
C GLY A 75 -1.74 -9.15 -3.86
N GLU A 76 -2.49 -9.05 -4.95
CA GLU A 76 -2.04 -8.48 -6.22
C GLU A 76 -2.70 -7.11 -6.46
N GLY A 77 -1.90 -6.09 -6.77
CA GLY A 77 -2.39 -4.73 -7.01
C GLY A 77 -1.45 -3.63 -6.54
N ASN A 78 -1.99 -2.42 -6.43
CA ASN A 78 -1.26 -1.26 -5.94
C ASN A 78 -1.17 -1.22 -4.40
N LEU A 79 -0.33 -2.09 -3.82
CA LEU A 79 -0.08 -2.14 -2.37
C LEU A 79 0.47 -0.82 -1.80
N ALA A 80 1.16 -0.02 -2.62
CA ALA A 80 1.67 1.28 -2.18
C ALA A 80 0.55 2.29 -1.90
N ALA A 81 -0.60 2.16 -2.58
CA ALA A 81 -1.78 2.99 -2.35
C ALA A 81 -2.59 2.60 -1.11
N LEU A 82 -2.29 1.47 -0.47
CA LEU A 82 -2.92 1.11 0.80
C LEU A 82 -2.52 2.12 1.87
N THR A 83 -3.45 2.94 2.33
CA THR A 83 -3.25 3.85 3.45
C THR A 83 -3.72 3.20 4.75
N ALA A 84 -3.28 3.76 5.88
CA ALA A 84 -3.81 3.35 7.17
C ALA A 84 -5.33 3.64 7.21
N PRO A 85 -6.15 2.73 7.79
CA PRO A 85 -7.57 2.96 7.94
C PRO A 85 -7.83 4.20 8.81
N VAL A 86 -8.84 4.97 8.41
CA VAL A 86 -9.35 6.07 9.24
C VAL A 86 -10.11 5.47 10.41
N LEU A 87 -9.63 5.74 11.62
CA LEU A 87 -10.27 5.23 12.83
C LEU A 87 -11.57 6.01 13.13
N PRO A 88 -12.66 5.33 13.49
CA PRO A 88 -13.86 6.00 14.00
C PRO A 88 -13.59 6.62 15.39
N PRO A 89 -14.55 7.39 15.95
CA PRO A 89 -14.44 7.87 17.33
C PRO A 89 -14.12 6.73 18.30
N LEU A 90 -13.01 6.87 19.03
CA LEU A 90 -12.52 5.82 19.90
C LEU A 90 -13.45 5.65 21.13
N PRO A 91 -13.67 4.42 21.61
CA PRO A 91 -14.37 4.17 22.86
C PRO A 91 -13.68 4.88 24.03
N ALA A 92 -14.46 5.24 25.05
CA ALA A 92 -13.95 6.00 26.18
C ALA A 92 -12.84 5.23 26.93
N GLY A 93 -11.67 5.86 27.06
CA GLY A 93 -10.51 5.26 27.72
C GLY A 93 -9.69 4.33 26.83
N VAL A 94 -9.91 4.32 25.51
CA VAL A 94 -9.03 3.65 24.54
C VAL A 94 -8.10 4.67 23.90
N GLU A 95 -6.81 4.38 23.94
CA GLU A 95 -5.76 5.13 23.24
C GLU A 95 -5.14 4.23 22.16
N VAL A 96 -4.98 4.76 20.95
CA VAL A 96 -4.40 4.04 19.81
C VAL A 96 -3.22 4.84 19.27
N TYR A 97 -2.08 4.19 19.10
CA TYR A 97 -0.85 4.77 18.55
C TYR A 97 -0.37 3.98 17.32
N GLY A 98 0.25 4.70 16.38
CA GLY A 98 0.75 4.15 15.12
C GLY A 98 -0.07 4.61 13.90
N PRO A 99 -0.07 3.84 12.78
CA PRO A 99 0.64 2.59 12.61
C PRO A 99 2.11 2.75 12.22
N ASP A 100 2.93 1.80 12.66
CA ASP A 100 4.15 1.46 11.94
C ASP A 100 3.77 0.61 10.72
N THR A 101 4.32 0.94 9.55
CA THR A 101 3.98 0.25 8.29
C THR A 101 5.19 -0.41 7.65
N GLU A 102 5.01 -1.65 7.19
CA GLU A 102 6.04 -2.40 6.48
C GLU A 102 5.48 -2.88 5.14
N LEU A 103 6.19 -2.64 4.04
CA LEU A 103 5.75 -2.96 2.68
C LEU A 103 6.75 -3.92 2.03
N GLY A 104 6.30 -5.14 1.72
CA GLY A 104 7.01 -6.09 0.87
C GLY A 104 6.37 -6.13 -0.51
N VAL A 105 7.10 -5.71 -1.55
CA VAL A 105 6.64 -5.78 -2.95
C VAL A 105 7.36 -6.90 -3.68
N THR A 106 6.61 -7.78 -4.32
CA THR A 106 7.13 -8.84 -5.18
C THR A 106 6.71 -8.57 -6.62
N ARG A 107 7.68 -8.65 -7.55
CA ARG A 107 7.47 -8.45 -8.98
C ARG A 107 7.95 -9.68 -9.73
N GLN A 108 7.02 -10.46 -10.26
CA GLN A 108 7.34 -11.70 -10.97
C GLN A 108 6.34 -11.94 -12.11
N GLY A 109 6.82 -12.35 -13.29
CA GLY A 109 5.95 -12.75 -14.40
C GLY A 109 4.98 -11.66 -14.89
N GLY A 110 5.34 -10.39 -14.76
CA GLY A 110 4.47 -9.26 -15.12
C GLY A 110 3.37 -8.94 -14.10
N ARG A 111 3.34 -9.64 -12.97
CA ARG A 111 2.45 -9.37 -11.85
C ARG A 111 3.15 -8.59 -10.75
N VAL A 112 2.40 -7.70 -10.11
CA VAL A 112 2.84 -6.92 -8.95
C VAL A 112 1.95 -7.29 -7.78
N GLY A 113 2.55 -7.92 -6.77
CA GLY A 113 1.87 -8.27 -5.53
C GLY A 113 2.79 -8.11 -4.34
N GLY A 114 2.45 -8.78 -3.25
CA GLY A 114 3.21 -8.76 -2.00
C GLY A 114 2.30 -8.54 -0.79
N SER A 115 2.82 -7.84 0.22
CA SER A 115 2.13 -7.61 1.47
C SER A 115 2.43 -6.23 2.06
N LYS A 116 1.45 -5.65 2.75
CA LYS A 116 1.62 -4.47 3.59
C LYS A 116 1.10 -4.73 4.99
N ARG A 117 1.98 -4.62 5.99
CA ARG A 117 1.66 -4.79 7.40
C ARG A 117 1.47 -3.44 8.07
N PHE A 118 0.44 -3.33 8.91
CA PHE A 118 0.18 -2.21 9.79
C PHE A 118 0.24 -2.70 11.24
N THR A 119 1.02 -2.02 12.07
CA THR A 119 1.20 -2.38 13.48
C THR A 119 0.82 -1.21 14.37
N TYR A 120 -0.13 -1.44 15.28
CA TYR A 120 -0.67 -0.47 16.21
C TYR A 120 -0.36 -0.85 17.65
N ARG A 121 -0.19 0.15 18.50
CA ARG A 121 -0.14 -0.01 19.95
C ARG A 121 -1.42 0.53 20.56
N LEU A 122 -2.11 -0.28 21.34
CA LEU A 122 -3.38 0.11 21.99
C LEU A 122 -3.23 0.07 23.50
N ILE A 123 -3.90 0.99 24.19
CA ILE A 123 -3.99 1.03 25.65
C ILE A 123 -5.46 1.20 26.03
N GLY A 124 -6.02 0.22 26.76
CA GLY A 124 -7.35 0.31 27.35
C GLY A 124 -7.27 0.72 28.81
N ARG A 125 -7.87 1.85 29.21
CA ARG A 125 -7.91 2.35 30.60
C ARG A 125 -9.18 1.96 31.35
N ARG A 126 -10.18 1.43 30.66
CA ARG A 126 -11.44 0.96 31.23
C ARG A 126 -11.65 -0.51 30.88
N PRO A 127 -12.21 -1.31 31.81
CA PRO A 127 -12.61 -2.68 31.49
C PRO A 127 -13.80 -2.67 30.52
N GLY A 128 -13.82 -3.64 29.61
CA GLY A 128 -14.87 -3.79 28.61
C GLY A 128 -14.37 -4.52 27.38
N GLU A 129 -15.31 -4.84 26.48
CA GLU A 129 -14.98 -5.42 25.18
C GLU A 129 -14.57 -4.32 24.20
N LEU A 130 -13.52 -4.59 23.43
CA LEU A 130 -13.02 -3.71 22.38
C LEU A 130 -13.16 -4.42 21.03
N ALA A 131 -14.15 -4.02 20.25
CA ALA A 131 -14.42 -4.58 18.91
C ALA A 131 -13.42 -4.03 17.88
N LEU A 132 -12.27 -4.70 17.69
CA LEU A 132 -11.22 -4.26 16.78
C LEU A 132 -11.67 -4.21 15.30
N ASP A 133 -12.57 -5.08 14.89
CA ASP A 133 -13.17 -5.15 13.55
C ASP A 133 -14.03 -3.92 13.20
N SER A 134 -14.53 -3.22 14.22
CA SER A 134 -15.24 -1.94 14.09
C SER A 134 -14.29 -0.75 14.01
N LEU A 135 -13.12 -0.85 14.65
CA LEU A 135 -12.10 0.20 14.67
C LEU A 135 -11.24 0.21 13.42
N PHE A 136 -10.89 -0.98 12.92
CA PHE A 136 -10.02 -1.16 11.77
C PHE A 136 -10.83 -1.74 10.62
N SER A 137 -11.18 -0.87 9.66
CA SER A 137 -11.87 -1.28 8.44
C SER A 137 -11.16 -0.73 7.21
N LEU A 138 -10.99 -1.57 6.19
CA LEU A 138 -10.31 -1.19 4.96
C LEU A 138 -11.19 -1.56 3.77
N VAL A 139 -11.64 -0.54 3.04
CA VAL A 139 -12.41 -0.71 1.82
C VAL A 139 -11.45 -0.76 0.64
N VAL A 140 -11.60 -1.76 -0.22
CA VAL A 140 -10.80 -1.99 -1.42
C VAL A 140 -11.70 -2.13 -2.65
N PHE A 141 -11.19 -1.83 -3.84
CA PHE A 141 -11.89 -2.12 -5.08
C PHE A 141 -11.22 -3.30 -5.78
N ASN A 142 -11.96 -4.39 -5.94
CA ASN A 142 -11.48 -5.58 -6.63
C ASN A 142 -11.82 -5.47 -8.13
N PRO A 143 -10.81 -5.37 -9.02
CA PRO A 143 -11.04 -5.22 -10.46
C PRO A 143 -11.56 -6.49 -11.14
N GLU A 144 -11.33 -7.68 -10.55
CA GLU A 144 -11.82 -8.96 -11.08
C GLU A 144 -13.32 -9.12 -10.85
N THR A 145 -13.82 -8.74 -9.67
CA THR A 145 -15.25 -8.79 -9.34
C THR A 145 -15.99 -7.49 -9.69
N ALA A 146 -15.25 -6.43 -10.01
CA ALA A 146 -15.73 -5.07 -10.27
C ALA A 146 -16.57 -4.49 -9.12
N ARG A 147 -16.22 -4.81 -7.87
CA ARG A 147 -16.96 -4.42 -6.66
C ARG A 147 -16.04 -3.81 -5.62
N TYR A 148 -16.62 -2.93 -4.80
CA TYR A 148 -16.03 -2.52 -3.53
C TYR A 148 -16.26 -3.61 -2.50
N ASP A 149 -15.23 -3.91 -1.72
CA ASP A 149 -15.28 -4.88 -0.64
C ASP A 149 -14.61 -4.31 0.61
N THR A 150 -15.10 -4.69 1.78
CA THR A 150 -14.47 -4.36 3.06
C THR A 150 -13.69 -5.58 3.52
N LEU A 151 -12.37 -5.45 3.56
CA LEU A 151 -11.51 -6.55 3.97
C LEU A 151 -11.81 -6.96 5.41
N ARG A 152 -12.02 -8.27 5.58
CA ARG A 152 -12.19 -8.92 6.88
C ARG A 152 -11.08 -9.96 7.07
N PRO A 153 -10.62 -10.16 8.32
CA PRO A 153 -9.67 -11.21 8.63
C PRO A 153 -10.25 -12.58 8.24
N ARG A 154 -9.40 -13.45 7.72
CA ARG A 154 -9.69 -14.89 7.53
C ARG A 154 -8.93 -15.74 8.51
#